data_AF-A0A1Z9X4B8-F1
#
_entry.id   AF-A0A1Z9X4B8-F1
#
_cell.length_a   1.000
_cell.length_b   1.000
_cell.length_c   1.000
_cell.angle_alpha   90.00
_cell.angle_beta   90.00
_cell.angle_gamma   90.00
#
_symmetry.space_group_name_H-M   'P 1'
#
loop_
_entity.id
_entity.type
_entity.pdbx_description
1 polymer ?
#
loop_
_entity_poly.entity_id
_entity_poly.type
_entity_poly.pdbx_seq_one_letter_code
_entity_poly.pdbx_strand_id
1 'polypeptide(L)'
;MVTRVKAAAVFCLALLLMSCTDSYNKQSDNKQFKQRFTAYKALFVIDGRIVDTGNDEVSHSEGQGYGMLFAAHANDRVAFDSIWQWTQTVLQRPDGLFSWRYTPCTTKDTACVDDPNNASDGDVLIAWALLRAAKRWNTPSYEDEARRIIQAIEEKLIVTRDGYTLLLPGESGFDNGNGVSDTNGGNGVSLSSNEVGVQFNLSYWVFPALSAFSDYSEYPSIWQELFASGISLVQKARFSSHQLPSDWTRLYKGSFSTNNVIASEFGFNAVRIPLHLAWSDTFLASAERNDVLSPFAKWWSQDYVPATLSLDDEKPAEYAMTLGMRAVEQAVNNIVNDTAPDWPDINRDVDYYSASLVLLSMLAVSDISG
;
A
#
# COMPACT_ATOMS: atom_id res chain seq x y z
N MET A 1 16.39 35.90 42.61
CA MET A 1 17.10 35.59 41.33
C MET A 1 17.58 34.13 41.25
N VAL A 2 17.99 33.50 42.36
CA VAL A 2 18.51 32.12 42.40
C VAL A 2 17.46 31.02 42.09
N THR A 3 16.17 31.26 42.39
CA THR A 3 15.10 30.27 42.20
C THR A 3 14.66 30.07 40.74
N ARG A 4 14.77 31.12 39.90
CA ARG A 4 14.42 31.04 38.47
C ARG A 4 15.47 30.28 37.64
N VAL A 5 16.74 30.32 38.06
CA VAL A 5 17.84 29.61 37.39
C VAL A 5 17.73 28.09 37.63
N LYS A 6 17.30 27.66 38.83
CA LYS A 6 17.09 26.23 39.13
C LYS A 6 15.91 25.63 38.36
N ALA A 7 14.81 26.36 38.20
CA ALA A 7 13.66 25.90 37.41
C ALA A 7 14.01 25.78 35.91
N ALA A 8 14.73 26.74 35.35
CA ALA A 8 15.20 26.68 33.96
C ALA A 8 16.19 25.52 33.73
N ALA A 9 17.10 25.26 34.67
CA ALA A 9 18.05 24.15 34.57
C ALA A 9 17.37 22.77 34.64
N VAL A 10 16.34 22.60 35.48
CA VAL A 10 15.56 21.35 35.56
C VAL A 10 14.73 21.15 34.28
N PHE A 11 14.16 22.22 33.73
CA PHE A 11 13.39 22.15 32.48
C PHE A 11 14.28 21.83 31.27
N CYS A 12 15.47 22.44 31.18
CA CYS A 12 16.45 22.11 30.14
C CYS A 12 16.98 20.68 30.27
N LEU A 13 17.20 20.17 31.49
CA LEU A 13 17.66 18.80 31.71
C LEU A 13 16.57 17.78 31.35
N ALA A 14 15.30 18.07 31.64
CA ALA A 14 14.17 17.21 31.22
C ALA A 14 14.01 17.17 29.69
N LEU A 15 14.12 18.32 29.02
CA LEU A 15 14.09 18.40 27.54
C LEU A 15 15.28 17.68 26.88
N LEU A 16 16.47 17.76 27.48
CA LEU A 16 17.67 17.04 27.01
C LEU A 16 17.58 15.52 27.25
N LEU A 17 16.95 15.08 28.34
CA LEU A 17 16.75 13.65 28.59
C LEU A 17 15.70 13.06 27.64
N MET A 18 14.60 13.79 27.38
CA MET A 18 13.57 13.40 26.41
C MET A 18 14.13 13.28 24.98
N SER A 19 14.91 14.27 24.53
CA SER A 19 15.52 14.22 23.18
C SER A 19 16.56 13.10 23.02
N CYS A 20 17.26 12.74 24.09
CA CYS A 20 18.17 11.60 24.10
C CYS A 20 17.43 10.25 24.03
N THR A 21 16.29 10.10 24.72
CA THR A 21 15.47 8.88 24.64
C THR A 21 14.81 8.71 23.28
N ASP A 22 14.30 9.79 22.68
CA ASP A 22 13.68 9.73 21.34
C ASP A 22 14.72 9.38 20.27
N SER A 23 15.91 9.98 20.34
CA SER A 23 16.99 9.65 19.42
C SER A 23 17.49 8.21 19.58
N TYR A 24 17.51 7.67 20.80
CA TYR A 24 17.89 6.28 21.05
C TYR A 24 16.84 5.29 20.51
N ASN A 25 15.55 5.55 20.77
CA ASN A 25 14.45 4.72 20.28
C ASN A 25 14.43 4.70 18.74
N LYS A 26 14.56 5.86 18.09
CA LYS A 26 14.63 5.97 16.63
C LYS A 26 15.83 5.21 16.02
N GLN A 27 16.96 5.19 16.71
CA GLN A 27 18.12 4.41 16.30
C GLN A 27 17.88 2.90 16.45
N SER A 28 17.19 2.49 17.51
CA SER A 28 16.79 1.10 17.75
C SER A 28 15.81 0.61 16.68
N ASP A 29 14.79 1.39 16.36
CA ASP A 29 13.75 1.02 15.39
C ASP A 29 14.33 0.88 13.97
N ASN A 30 15.18 1.84 13.56
CA ASN A 30 15.89 1.74 12.29
C ASN A 30 16.81 0.51 12.24
N LYS A 31 17.46 0.15 13.35
CA LYS A 31 18.27 -1.07 13.43
C LYS A 31 17.40 -2.32 13.25
N GLN A 32 16.25 -2.38 13.91
CA GLN A 32 15.30 -3.49 13.78
C GLN A 32 14.75 -3.62 12.36
N PHE A 33 14.39 -2.50 11.72
CA PHE A 33 13.96 -2.47 10.33
C PHE A 33 15.04 -3.04 9.41
N LYS A 34 16.27 -2.54 9.52
CA LYS A 34 17.41 -3.00 8.70
C LYS A 34 17.71 -4.49 8.86
N GLN A 35 17.57 -5.03 10.07
CA GLN A 35 17.75 -6.46 10.33
C GLN A 35 16.68 -7.29 9.60
N ARG A 36 15.40 -6.91 9.73
CA ARG A 36 14.29 -7.58 9.04
C ARG A 36 14.36 -7.41 7.53
N PHE A 37 14.75 -6.24 7.03
CA PHE A 37 14.97 -6.03 5.60
C PHE A 37 16.15 -6.87 5.07
N THR A 38 17.21 -7.07 5.88
CA THR A 38 18.30 -7.98 5.50
C THR A 38 17.80 -9.42 5.36
N ALA A 39 16.96 -9.89 6.28
CA ALA A 39 16.33 -11.21 6.18
C ALA A 39 15.38 -11.30 4.97
N TYR A 40 14.56 -10.28 4.75
CA TYR A 40 13.67 -10.18 3.59
C TYR A 40 14.43 -10.30 2.27
N LYS A 41 15.52 -9.55 2.10
CA LYS A 41 16.36 -9.64 0.90
C LYS A 41 16.93 -11.05 0.71
N ALA A 42 17.39 -11.69 1.78
CA ALA A 42 17.96 -13.03 1.70
C ALA A 42 16.95 -14.11 1.27
N LEU A 43 15.66 -13.87 1.51
CA LEU A 43 14.59 -14.82 1.20
C LEU A 43 13.91 -14.51 -0.14
N PHE A 44 13.73 -13.23 -0.48
CA PHE A 44 12.82 -12.81 -1.54
C PHE A 44 13.47 -11.96 -2.63
N VAL A 45 14.73 -11.52 -2.49
CA VAL A 45 15.41 -10.72 -3.53
C VAL A 45 16.40 -11.56 -4.30
N ILE A 46 16.12 -11.81 -5.58
CA ILE A 46 16.96 -12.61 -6.48
C ILE A 46 17.22 -11.82 -7.76
N ASP A 47 18.48 -11.44 -8.02
CA ASP A 47 18.87 -10.71 -9.24
C ASP A 47 18.04 -9.44 -9.52
N GLY A 48 17.65 -8.71 -8.47
CA GLY A 48 16.79 -7.51 -8.55
C GLY A 48 15.29 -7.79 -8.58
N ARG A 49 14.88 -9.05 -8.71
CA ARG A 49 13.48 -9.46 -8.55
C ARG A 49 13.10 -9.60 -7.10
N ILE A 50 11.90 -9.16 -6.77
CA ILE A 50 11.16 -9.59 -5.60
C ILE A 50 10.36 -10.83 -6.02
N VAL A 51 10.64 -11.95 -5.37
CA VAL A 51 10.14 -13.27 -5.75
C VAL A 51 9.14 -13.75 -4.72
N ASP A 52 7.92 -14.02 -5.18
CA ASP A 52 6.92 -14.70 -4.38
C ASP A 52 7.17 -16.21 -4.42
N THR A 53 7.92 -16.71 -3.44
CA THR A 53 8.26 -18.13 -3.33
C THR A 53 7.05 -19.02 -3.01
N GLY A 54 5.92 -18.42 -2.60
CA GLY A 54 4.66 -19.14 -2.35
C GLY A 54 3.78 -19.28 -3.59
N ASN A 55 4.14 -18.61 -4.70
CA ASN A 55 3.30 -18.50 -5.89
C ASN A 55 4.14 -18.65 -7.16
N ASP A 56 4.68 -19.85 -7.41
CA ASP A 56 5.44 -20.20 -8.63
C ASP A 56 6.63 -19.26 -8.95
N GLU A 57 7.24 -18.65 -7.93
CA GLU A 57 8.37 -17.73 -8.04
C GLU A 57 8.09 -16.50 -8.93
N VAL A 58 6.82 -16.11 -9.08
CA VAL A 58 6.47 -14.92 -9.85
C VAL A 58 7.03 -13.64 -9.23
N SER A 59 7.15 -12.60 -10.05
CA SER A 59 7.47 -11.25 -9.60
C SER A 59 6.37 -10.30 -10.06
N HIS A 60 5.94 -9.40 -9.18
CA HIS A 60 4.88 -8.44 -9.47
C HIS A 60 5.37 -7.00 -9.32
N SER A 61 4.75 -6.06 -10.05
CA SER A 61 5.03 -4.63 -9.88
C SER A 61 4.83 -4.16 -8.43
N GLU A 62 3.81 -4.67 -7.73
CA GLU A 62 3.59 -4.43 -6.29
C GLU A 62 4.81 -4.82 -5.45
N GLY A 63 5.33 -6.04 -5.64
CA GLY A 63 6.49 -6.53 -4.91
C GLY A 63 7.74 -5.71 -5.18
N GLN A 64 7.98 -5.36 -6.44
CA GLN A 64 9.07 -4.45 -6.79
C GLN A 64 8.94 -3.10 -6.07
N GLY A 65 7.74 -2.51 -6.05
CA GLY A 65 7.44 -1.28 -5.32
C GLY A 65 7.74 -1.38 -3.82
N TYR A 66 7.29 -2.46 -3.17
CA TYR A 66 7.63 -2.73 -1.76
C TYR A 66 9.14 -2.84 -1.54
N GLY A 67 9.84 -3.66 -2.34
CA GLY A 67 11.30 -3.82 -2.24
C GLY A 67 12.05 -2.50 -2.38
N MET A 68 11.63 -1.64 -3.32
CA MET A 68 12.19 -0.31 -3.52
C MET A 68 11.91 0.61 -2.32
N LEU A 69 10.69 0.64 -1.78
CA LEU A 69 10.36 1.42 -0.58
C LEU A 69 11.23 1.01 0.62
N PHE A 70 11.35 -0.30 0.85
CA PHE A 70 12.12 -0.84 1.96
C PHE A 70 13.62 -0.51 1.81
N ALA A 71 14.16 -0.64 0.60
CA ALA A 71 15.56 -0.30 0.32
C ALA A 71 15.84 1.20 0.53
N ALA A 72 14.95 2.08 0.07
CA ALA A 72 15.06 3.52 0.27
C ALA A 72 15.04 3.88 1.76
N HIS A 73 14.12 3.29 2.54
CA HIS A 73 14.04 3.52 3.99
C HIS A 73 15.25 2.97 4.75
N ALA A 74 15.70 1.76 4.41
CA ALA A 74 16.92 1.17 4.97
C ALA A 74 18.20 1.91 4.57
N ASN A 75 18.11 2.90 3.68
CA ASN A 75 19.25 3.60 3.08
C ASN A 75 20.22 2.62 2.38
N ASP A 76 19.67 1.62 1.71
CA ASP A 76 20.39 0.59 0.96
C ASP A 76 20.27 0.86 -0.55
N ARG A 77 21.12 1.78 -1.04
CA ARG A 77 21.10 2.19 -2.44
C ARG A 77 21.44 1.05 -3.40
N VAL A 78 22.29 0.10 -3.00
CA VAL A 78 22.68 -1.02 -3.86
C VAL A 78 21.49 -1.93 -4.11
N ALA A 79 20.73 -2.27 -3.07
CA ALA A 79 19.50 -3.04 -3.23
C ALA A 79 18.47 -2.26 -4.05
N PHE A 80 18.28 -0.97 -3.78
CA PHE A 80 17.36 -0.12 -4.52
C PHE A 80 17.67 -0.10 -6.01
N ASP A 81 18.92 0.20 -6.38
CA ASP A 81 19.35 0.31 -7.78
C ASP A 81 19.22 -1.03 -8.50
N SER A 82 19.53 -2.14 -7.82
CA SER A 82 19.36 -3.49 -8.39
C SER A 82 17.88 -3.81 -8.66
N ILE A 83 17.00 -3.49 -7.72
CA ILE A 83 15.56 -3.75 -7.86
C ILE A 83 14.98 -2.85 -8.95
N TRP A 84 15.27 -1.55 -8.89
CA TRP A 84 14.81 -0.57 -9.88
C TRP A 84 15.28 -0.91 -11.29
N GLN A 85 16.55 -1.26 -11.48
CA GLN A 85 17.08 -1.61 -12.80
C GLN A 85 16.35 -2.82 -13.40
N TRP A 86 16.07 -3.85 -12.60
CA TRP A 86 15.30 -5.00 -13.07
C TRP A 86 13.86 -4.60 -13.42
N THR A 87 13.19 -3.85 -12.53
CA THR A 87 11.82 -3.36 -12.74
C THR A 87 11.71 -2.55 -14.03
N GLN A 88 12.64 -1.61 -14.24
CA GLN A 88 12.67 -0.75 -15.41
C GLN A 88 12.90 -1.54 -16.70
N THR A 89 13.78 -2.55 -16.66
CA THR A 89 14.17 -3.29 -17.87
C THR A 89 13.18 -4.38 -18.25
N VAL A 90 12.48 -4.96 -17.28
CA VAL A 90 11.63 -6.15 -17.51
C VAL A 90 10.14 -5.82 -17.45
N LEU A 91 9.71 -4.95 -16.54
CA LEU A 91 8.28 -4.66 -16.34
C LEU A 91 7.84 -3.34 -16.96
N GLN A 92 8.73 -2.34 -17.08
CA GLN A 92 8.31 -1.02 -17.53
C GLN A 92 7.91 -1.02 -19.00
N ARG A 93 6.72 -0.50 -19.26
CA ARG A 93 6.15 -0.31 -20.59
C ARG A 93 6.59 1.04 -21.17
N PRO A 94 6.49 1.23 -22.50
CA PRO A 94 6.87 2.50 -23.15
C PRO A 94 6.11 3.73 -22.62
N ASP A 95 4.87 3.56 -22.15
CA ASP A 95 4.03 4.61 -21.59
C ASP A 95 4.35 4.96 -20.12
N GLY A 96 5.27 4.23 -19.48
CA GLY A 96 5.74 4.53 -18.12
C GLY A 96 5.12 3.65 -17.04
N LEU A 97 3.99 3.00 -17.29
CA LEU A 97 3.39 2.02 -16.38
C LEU A 97 4.14 0.69 -16.41
N PHE A 98 3.83 -0.23 -15.50
CA PHE A 98 4.51 -1.50 -15.38
C PHE A 98 3.56 -2.66 -15.67
N SER A 99 3.98 -3.61 -16.52
CA SER A 99 3.30 -4.89 -16.61
C SER A 99 3.30 -5.55 -15.23
N TRP A 100 2.12 -6.01 -14.79
CA TRP A 100 1.92 -6.30 -13.39
C TRP A 100 2.57 -7.60 -12.93
N ARG A 101 2.82 -8.55 -13.86
CA ARG A 101 3.34 -9.87 -13.56
C ARG A 101 4.43 -10.33 -14.52
N TYR A 102 5.45 -10.92 -13.94
CA TYR A 102 6.49 -11.68 -14.59
C TYR A 102 6.44 -13.13 -14.11
N THR A 103 6.35 -14.06 -15.05
CA THR A 103 6.34 -15.50 -14.78
C THR A 103 7.69 -16.08 -15.24
N PRO A 104 8.53 -16.63 -14.34
CA PRO A 104 9.88 -17.07 -14.68
C PRO A 104 9.93 -17.98 -15.90
N CYS A 105 10.75 -17.58 -16.88
CA CYS A 105 10.93 -18.33 -18.12
C CYS A 105 12.41 -18.37 -18.54
N THR A 106 12.75 -19.21 -19.51
CA THR A 106 14.14 -19.49 -19.89
C THR A 106 14.92 -18.24 -20.34
N THR A 107 14.27 -17.28 -20.99
CA THR A 107 14.93 -16.07 -21.52
C THR A 107 15.27 -15.05 -20.44
N LYS A 108 14.56 -15.10 -19.30
CA LYS A 108 14.72 -14.19 -18.15
C LYS A 108 14.66 -12.70 -18.49
N ASP A 109 13.85 -12.34 -19.49
CA ASP A 109 13.67 -10.97 -19.99
C ASP A 109 12.18 -10.62 -20.13
N THR A 110 11.87 -9.55 -20.85
CA THR A 110 10.50 -9.09 -21.10
C THR A 110 9.62 -10.14 -21.79
N ALA A 111 10.18 -11.17 -22.44
CA ALA A 111 9.39 -12.24 -23.04
C ALA A 111 8.74 -13.17 -21.99
N CYS A 112 9.15 -13.07 -20.72
CA CYS A 112 8.53 -13.77 -19.60
C CYS A 112 7.34 -13.02 -18.96
N VAL A 113 7.00 -11.83 -19.47
CA VAL A 113 5.77 -11.12 -19.09
C VAL A 113 4.61 -11.76 -19.85
N ASP A 114 3.68 -12.37 -19.10
CA ASP A 114 2.54 -13.10 -19.66
C ASP A 114 1.25 -12.29 -19.73
N ASP A 115 1.17 -11.18 -18.98
CA ASP A 115 0.08 -10.21 -19.05
C ASP A 115 0.66 -8.77 -19.11
N PRO A 116 0.43 -8.03 -20.21
CA PRO A 116 0.95 -6.68 -20.35
C PRO A 116 0.17 -5.63 -19.54
N ASN A 117 -1.01 -5.96 -18.98
CA ASN A 117 -1.79 -5.01 -18.18
C ASN A 117 -1.00 -4.54 -16.94
N ASN A 118 -1.36 -3.40 -16.37
CA ASN A 118 -0.73 -2.90 -15.14
C ASN A 118 -1.58 -3.21 -13.90
N ALA A 119 -0.96 -3.06 -12.73
CA ALA A 119 -1.61 -3.01 -11.44
C ALA A 119 -1.22 -1.68 -10.78
N SER A 120 -2.22 -0.84 -10.52
CA SER A 120 -2.00 0.58 -10.21
C SER A 120 -1.42 0.82 -8.82
N ASP A 121 -1.62 -0.09 -7.86
CA ASP A 121 -0.88 -0.11 -6.60
C ASP A 121 0.62 -0.27 -6.84
N GLY A 122 1.05 -1.18 -7.71
CA GLY A 122 2.44 -1.35 -8.10
C GLY A 122 3.02 -0.09 -8.73
N ASP A 123 2.30 0.53 -9.67
CA ASP A 123 2.71 1.79 -10.29
C ASP A 123 2.87 2.91 -9.25
N VAL A 124 1.92 3.05 -8.33
CA VAL A 124 1.93 4.02 -7.22
C VAL A 124 3.11 3.75 -6.27
N LEU A 125 3.33 2.50 -5.86
CA LEU A 125 4.42 2.14 -4.94
C LEU A 125 5.80 2.42 -5.56
N ILE A 126 5.99 2.08 -6.84
CA ILE A 126 7.25 2.31 -7.56
C ILE A 126 7.54 3.80 -7.69
N ALA A 127 6.57 4.60 -8.15
CA ALA A 127 6.73 6.05 -8.27
C ALA A 127 7.03 6.70 -6.91
N TRP A 128 6.35 6.27 -5.86
CA TRP A 128 6.59 6.78 -4.52
C TRP A 128 7.98 6.41 -3.99
N ALA A 129 8.44 5.18 -4.24
CA ALA A 129 9.78 4.76 -3.88
C ALA A 129 10.87 5.57 -4.59
N LEU A 130 10.66 5.90 -5.87
CA LEU A 130 11.55 6.76 -6.65
C LEU A 130 11.62 8.19 -6.10
N LEU A 131 10.48 8.81 -5.72
CA LEU A 131 10.49 10.12 -5.04
C LEU A 131 11.25 10.07 -3.70
N ARG A 132 11.02 9.02 -2.90
CA ARG A 132 11.73 8.83 -1.63
C ARG A 132 13.24 8.67 -1.85
N ALA A 133 13.65 7.90 -2.85
CA ALA A 133 15.04 7.71 -3.24
C ALA A 133 15.69 9.00 -3.77
N ALA A 134 14.97 9.76 -4.61
CA ALA A 134 15.42 11.05 -5.12
C ALA A 134 15.75 12.00 -3.97
N LYS A 135 14.84 12.13 -3.00
CA LYS A 135 15.05 12.94 -1.79
C LYS A 135 16.18 12.40 -0.92
N ARG A 136 16.27 11.08 -0.74
CA ARG A 136 17.26 10.43 0.13
C ARG A 136 18.70 10.56 -0.38
N TRP A 137 18.90 10.39 -1.68
CA TRP A 137 20.22 10.33 -2.32
C TRP A 137 20.51 11.49 -3.26
N ASN A 138 19.66 12.52 -3.26
CA ASN A 138 19.78 13.72 -4.11
C ASN A 138 20.04 13.35 -5.58
N THR A 139 19.17 12.50 -6.14
CA THR A 139 19.33 11.93 -7.49
C THR A 139 18.15 12.37 -8.37
N PRO A 140 18.29 13.45 -9.16
CA PRO A 140 17.21 14.00 -9.97
C PRO A 140 16.60 13.01 -10.96
N SER A 141 17.39 12.07 -11.50
CA SER A 141 16.89 11.07 -12.45
C SER A 141 15.83 10.14 -11.87
N TYR A 142 15.82 9.88 -10.56
CA TYR A 142 14.71 9.12 -9.94
C TYR A 142 13.44 9.98 -9.86
N GLU A 143 13.57 11.29 -9.62
CA GLU A 143 12.42 12.20 -9.60
C GLU A 143 11.82 12.35 -11.00
N ASP A 144 12.65 12.51 -12.02
CA ASP A 144 12.22 12.61 -13.42
C ASP A 144 11.40 11.37 -13.82
N GLU A 145 11.87 10.18 -13.45
CA GLU A 145 11.13 8.95 -13.71
C GLU A 145 9.85 8.84 -12.88
N ALA A 146 9.89 9.22 -11.60
CA ALA A 146 8.69 9.25 -10.78
C ALA A 146 7.61 10.16 -11.38
N ARG A 147 7.98 11.36 -11.86
CA ARG A 147 7.06 12.30 -12.53
C ARG A 147 6.47 11.69 -13.79
N ARG A 148 7.27 10.98 -14.59
CA ARG A 148 6.79 10.25 -15.79
C ARG A 148 5.75 9.19 -15.43
N ILE A 149 5.96 8.42 -14.35
CA ILE A 149 5.00 7.41 -13.90
C ILE A 149 3.73 8.07 -13.33
N ILE A 150 3.86 9.12 -12.52
CA ILE A 150 2.75 9.90 -11.96
C ILE A 150 1.85 10.43 -13.08
N GLN A 151 2.45 11.03 -14.12
CA GLN A 151 1.71 11.50 -15.30
C GLN A 151 0.96 10.35 -16.00
N ALA A 152 1.60 9.19 -16.17
CA ALA A 152 0.94 8.04 -16.78
C ALA A 152 -0.26 7.53 -15.95
N ILE A 153 -0.17 7.56 -14.62
CA ILE A 153 -1.28 7.21 -13.73
C ILE A 153 -2.44 8.21 -13.89
N GLU A 154 -2.14 9.51 -13.92
CA GLU A 154 -3.14 10.57 -14.11
C GLU A 154 -3.90 10.42 -15.42
N GLU A 155 -3.18 10.18 -16.51
CA GLU A 155 -3.75 10.11 -17.86
C GLU A 155 -4.58 8.85 -18.11
N LYS A 156 -4.21 7.72 -17.48
CA LYS A 156 -4.76 6.40 -17.84
C LYS A 156 -5.59 5.74 -16.76
N LEU A 157 -5.32 6.03 -15.50
CA LEU A 157 -5.84 5.24 -14.38
C LEU A 157 -6.77 6.06 -13.48
N ILE A 158 -6.77 7.39 -13.57
CA ILE A 158 -7.72 8.21 -12.79
C ILE A 158 -8.94 8.55 -13.63
N VAL A 159 -10.13 8.17 -13.14
CA VAL A 159 -11.41 8.43 -13.82
C VAL A 159 -12.44 9.07 -12.89
N THR A 160 -13.36 9.85 -13.44
CA THR A 160 -14.51 10.37 -12.69
C THR A 160 -15.78 9.61 -13.04
N ARG A 161 -16.46 9.05 -12.04
CA ARG A 161 -17.70 8.26 -12.19
C ARG A 161 -18.64 8.50 -11.02
N ASP A 162 -19.92 8.76 -11.31
CA ASP A 162 -20.99 8.96 -10.32
C ASP A 162 -20.64 9.93 -9.16
N GLY A 163 -19.84 10.96 -9.44
CA GLY A 163 -19.41 11.96 -8.45
C GLY A 163 -18.17 11.57 -7.62
N TYR A 164 -17.50 10.47 -7.95
CA TYR A 164 -16.25 10.04 -7.35
C TYR A 164 -15.10 10.12 -8.35
N THR A 165 -13.92 10.52 -7.86
CA THR A 165 -12.65 10.36 -8.56
C THR A 165 -12.05 9.02 -8.12
N LEU A 166 -11.82 8.13 -9.08
CA LEU A 166 -11.43 6.73 -8.83
C LEU A 166 -10.06 6.45 -9.42
N LEU A 167 -9.28 5.64 -8.73
CA LEU A 167 -8.11 4.96 -9.27
C LEU A 167 -8.55 3.60 -9.81
N LEU A 168 -8.42 3.40 -11.11
CA LEU A 168 -8.62 2.10 -11.75
C LEU A 168 -7.52 1.14 -11.26
N PRO A 169 -7.86 -0.10 -10.89
CA PRO A 169 -6.88 -1.12 -10.49
C PRO A 169 -5.87 -1.48 -11.59
N GLY A 170 -6.24 -1.25 -12.86
CA GLY A 170 -5.39 -1.40 -14.04
C GLY A 170 -6.04 -0.70 -15.22
N GLU A 171 -5.28 -0.51 -16.31
CA GLU A 171 -5.74 0.18 -17.52
C GLU A 171 -6.88 -0.57 -18.21
N SER A 172 -6.85 -1.90 -18.19
CA SER A 172 -7.86 -2.76 -18.82
C SER A 172 -8.63 -3.61 -17.79
N GLY A 173 -9.90 -3.90 -18.07
CA GLY A 173 -10.75 -4.84 -17.31
C GLY A 173 -11.61 -4.26 -16.17
N PHE A 174 -11.47 -2.97 -15.84
CA PHE A 174 -12.06 -2.40 -14.61
C PHE A 174 -13.10 -1.29 -14.80
N ASP A 175 -13.32 -0.78 -16.02
CA ASP A 175 -14.39 0.18 -16.33
C ASP A 175 -15.24 -0.29 -17.51
N ASN A 176 -16.43 -0.81 -17.22
CA ASN A 176 -17.40 -1.26 -18.23
C ASN A 176 -18.63 -0.33 -18.28
N GLY A 177 -18.56 0.86 -17.67
CA GLY A 177 -19.68 1.79 -17.48
C GLY A 177 -20.21 2.46 -18.75
N ASN A 178 -19.43 2.44 -19.84
CA ASN A 178 -19.72 3.16 -21.10
C ASN A 178 -20.00 2.25 -22.30
N GLY A 179 -20.33 0.96 -22.09
CA GLY A 179 -20.61 0.03 -23.19
C GLY A 179 -19.38 -0.48 -23.94
N VAL A 180 -18.19 -0.33 -23.35
CA VAL A 180 -17.00 -1.07 -23.76
C VAL A 180 -17.05 -2.41 -23.04
N SER A 181 -17.40 -3.46 -23.77
CA SER A 181 -17.24 -4.84 -23.31
C SER A 181 -15.74 -5.15 -23.33
N ASP A 182 -15.05 -5.03 -22.21
CA ASP A 182 -13.70 -5.58 -22.10
C ASP A 182 -13.82 -7.06 -21.74
N THR A 183 -13.44 -7.94 -22.67
CA THR A 183 -13.49 -9.40 -22.55
C THR A 183 -12.30 -9.98 -21.78
N ASN A 184 -11.40 -9.13 -21.26
CA ASN A 184 -10.15 -9.59 -20.66
C ASN A 184 -10.08 -9.40 -19.13
N GLY A 185 -11.22 -9.25 -18.45
CA GLY A 185 -11.25 -9.44 -17.00
C GLY A 185 -10.63 -10.79 -16.66
N GLY A 186 -9.52 -10.79 -15.92
CA GLY A 186 -8.49 -11.83 -15.81
C GLY A 186 -8.88 -13.22 -15.27
N ASN A 187 -10.06 -13.74 -15.64
CA ASN A 187 -10.51 -15.11 -15.43
C ASN A 187 -11.46 -15.61 -16.55
N GLY A 188 -11.54 -14.93 -17.71
CA GLY A 188 -12.38 -15.39 -18.83
C GLY A 188 -13.89 -15.35 -18.56
N VAL A 189 -14.33 -14.56 -17.56
CA VAL A 189 -15.74 -14.39 -17.24
C VAL A 189 -16.32 -13.34 -18.19
N SER A 190 -17.09 -13.80 -19.18
CA SER A 190 -17.89 -12.93 -20.04
C SER A 190 -18.90 -12.17 -19.19
N LEU A 191 -18.72 -10.85 -19.10
CA LEU A 191 -19.62 -10.01 -18.32
C LEU A 191 -20.99 -9.92 -19.00
N SER A 192 -22.05 -10.24 -18.26
CA SER A 192 -23.44 -9.98 -18.61
C SER A 192 -23.71 -8.47 -18.69
N SER A 193 -24.74 -8.08 -19.44
CA SER A 193 -25.22 -6.69 -19.57
C SER A 193 -25.64 -6.02 -18.25
N ASN A 194 -25.60 -6.75 -17.13
CA ASN A 194 -25.93 -6.27 -15.78
C ASN A 194 -24.67 -5.96 -14.95
N GLU A 195 -23.46 -6.19 -15.46
CA GLU A 195 -22.16 -5.92 -14.78
C GLU A 195 -21.55 -4.60 -15.26
N VAL A 196 -22.39 -3.58 -15.37
CA VAL A 196 -22.00 -2.21 -15.75
C VAL A 196 -21.46 -1.49 -14.52
N GLY A 197 -20.38 -0.72 -14.67
CA GLY A 197 -19.79 0.09 -13.60
C GLY A 197 -18.27 -0.01 -13.55
N VAL A 198 -17.68 0.71 -12.60
CA VAL A 198 -16.24 0.67 -12.32
C VAL A 198 -15.97 -0.24 -11.13
N GLN A 199 -15.07 -1.20 -11.32
CA GLN A 199 -14.57 -2.03 -10.24
C GLN A 199 -13.26 -1.42 -9.72
N PHE A 200 -13.16 -1.24 -8.40
CA PHE A 200 -12.00 -0.67 -7.74
C PHE A 200 -11.59 -1.50 -6.52
N ASN A 201 -10.35 -1.35 -6.10
CA ASN A 201 -9.76 -2.00 -4.93
C ASN A 201 -9.19 -0.91 -4.03
N LEU A 202 -9.83 -0.65 -2.88
CA LEU A 202 -9.41 0.45 -1.99
C LEU A 202 -8.04 0.22 -1.34
N SER A 203 -7.52 -1.00 -1.35
CA SER A 203 -6.16 -1.25 -0.88
C SER A 203 -5.10 -0.63 -1.79
N TYR A 204 -5.46 -0.25 -3.02
CA TYR A 204 -4.54 0.39 -3.97
C TYR A 204 -4.39 1.89 -3.69
N TRP A 205 -5.23 2.47 -2.82
CA TRP A 205 -5.08 3.84 -2.35
C TRP A 205 -3.99 3.93 -1.29
N VAL A 206 -2.74 4.03 -1.72
CA VAL A 206 -1.60 4.32 -0.85
C VAL A 206 -1.64 5.82 -0.49
N PHE A 207 -2.52 6.21 0.43
CA PHE A 207 -2.78 7.61 0.81
C PHE A 207 -1.54 8.51 1.02
N PRO A 208 -0.45 8.09 1.69
CA PRO A 208 0.76 8.92 1.78
C PRO A 208 1.43 9.15 0.42
N ALA A 209 1.39 8.18 -0.49
CA ALA A 209 1.88 8.36 -1.86
C ALA A 209 1.00 9.35 -2.64
N LEU A 210 -0.33 9.27 -2.51
CA LEU A 210 -1.24 10.20 -3.18
C LEU A 210 -1.00 11.66 -2.74
N SER A 211 -0.76 11.88 -1.45
CA SER A 211 -0.37 13.19 -0.94
C SER A 211 0.97 13.65 -1.51
N ALA A 212 1.97 12.77 -1.55
CA ALA A 212 3.27 13.08 -2.16
C ALA A 212 3.14 13.42 -3.65
N PHE A 213 2.32 12.70 -4.42
CA PHE A 213 2.14 12.96 -5.84
C PHE A 213 1.50 14.31 -6.13
N SER A 214 0.61 14.79 -5.26
CA SER A 214 0.10 16.16 -5.37
C SER A 214 1.22 17.23 -5.38
N ASP A 215 2.38 16.98 -4.78
CA ASP A 215 3.49 17.96 -4.75
C ASP A 215 4.36 17.90 -6.03
N TYR A 216 4.31 16.80 -6.78
CA TYR A 216 5.15 16.54 -7.96
C TYR A 216 4.35 16.43 -9.27
N SER A 217 3.03 16.50 -9.19
CA SER A 217 2.12 16.50 -10.33
C SER A 217 1.96 17.88 -10.97
N GLU A 218 1.74 17.93 -12.28
CA GLU A 218 1.27 19.14 -12.96
C GLU A 218 -0.23 19.41 -12.73
N TYR A 219 -0.98 18.42 -12.23
CA TYR A 219 -2.41 18.43 -11.95
C TYR A 219 -2.71 18.11 -10.47
N PRO A 220 -2.17 18.87 -9.50
CA PRO A 220 -2.28 18.55 -8.07
C PRO A 220 -3.72 18.33 -7.57
N SER A 221 -4.71 19.01 -8.15
CA SER A 221 -6.11 18.87 -7.75
C SER A 221 -6.66 17.45 -7.97
N ILE A 222 -6.21 16.73 -9.01
CA ILE A 222 -6.72 15.38 -9.28
C ILE A 222 -6.33 14.40 -8.17
N TRP A 223 -5.14 14.56 -7.60
CA TRP A 223 -4.66 13.75 -6.48
C TRP A 223 -5.38 14.10 -5.18
N GLN A 224 -5.66 15.39 -4.95
CA GLN A 224 -6.45 15.84 -3.80
C GLN A 224 -7.89 15.32 -3.87
N GLU A 225 -8.50 15.35 -5.05
CA GLU A 225 -9.82 14.78 -5.30
C GLU A 225 -9.83 13.26 -5.15
N LEU A 226 -8.81 12.56 -5.67
CA LEU A 226 -8.66 11.11 -5.53
C LEU A 226 -8.49 10.71 -4.06
N PHE A 227 -7.72 11.47 -3.28
CA PHE A 227 -7.53 11.28 -1.84
C PHE A 227 -8.86 11.45 -1.09
N ALA A 228 -9.55 12.57 -1.31
CA ALA A 228 -10.84 12.84 -0.67
C ALA A 228 -11.91 11.81 -1.06
N SER A 229 -11.92 11.40 -2.33
CA SER A 229 -12.78 10.34 -2.84
C SER A 229 -12.49 9.01 -2.14
N GLY A 230 -11.22 8.64 -1.98
CA GLY A 230 -10.80 7.44 -1.24
C GLY A 230 -11.36 7.37 0.18
N ILE A 231 -11.27 8.48 0.94
CA ILE A 231 -11.89 8.57 2.27
C ILE A 231 -13.40 8.37 2.18
N SER A 232 -14.07 9.07 1.26
CA SER A 232 -15.54 8.95 1.09
C SER A 232 -15.96 7.52 0.71
N LEU A 233 -15.17 6.84 -0.11
CA LEU A 233 -15.42 5.46 -0.54
C LEU A 233 -15.27 4.50 0.64
N VAL A 234 -14.23 4.60 1.46
CA VAL A 234 -14.09 3.76 2.68
C VAL A 234 -15.25 4.01 3.66
N GLN A 235 -15.81 5.22 3.69
CA GLN A 235 -16.97 5.52 4.52
C GLN A 235 -18.28 4.93 4.00
N LYS A 236 -18.48 4.93 2.67
CA LYS A 236 -19.76 4.61 2.05
C LYS A 236 -19.85 3.19 1.49
N ALA A 237 -18.75 2.63 1.01
CA ALA A 237 -18.65 1.27 0.50
C ALA A 237 -18.36 0.28 1.64
N ARG A 238 -19.20 0.30 2.67
CA ARG A 238 -19.14 -0.61 3.82
C ARG A 238 -20.25 -1.65 3.70
N PHE A 239 -19.90 -2.90 3.95
CA PHE A 239 -20.81 -4.04 3.79
C PHE A 239 -20.91 -4.85 5.09
N SER A 240 -21.88 -5.76 5.14
CA SER A 240 -22.19 -6.61 6.30
C SER A 240 -22.54 -5.85 7.59
N SER A 241 -22.90 -6.60 8.64
CA SER A 241 -23.05 -6.12 10.01
C SER A 241 -21.74 -5.59 10.61
N HIS A 242 -20.60 -5.97 10.05
CA HIS A 242 -19.27 -5.51 10.47
C HIS A 242 -18.88 -4.14 9.90
N GLN A 243 -19.59 -3.64 8.87
CA GLN A 243 -19.33 -2.35 8.23
C GLN A 243 -17.89 -2.22 7.68
N LEU A 244 -17.34 -3.33 7.16
CA LEU A 244 -16.01 -3.38 6.57
C LEU A 244 -16.08 -3.13 5.06
N PRO A 245 -15.04 -2.52 4.45
CA PRO A 245 -14.90 -2.50 2.99
C PRO A 245 -14.50 -3.90 2.47
N SER A 246 -14.79 -4.16 1.19
CA SER A 246 -14.34 -5.38 0.50
C SER A 246 -12.97 -5.20 -0.15
N ASP A 247 -12.34 -6.32 -0.51
CA ASP A 247 -11.15 -6.39 -1.36
C ASP A 247 -11.45 -5.73 -2.72
N TRP A 248 -12.60 -6.05 -3.32
CA TRP A 248 -13.06 -5.44 -4.58
C TRP A 248 -14.48 -4.94 -4.47
N THR A 249 -14.72 -3.70 -4.89
CA THR A 249 -16.05 -3.07 -4.90
C THR A 249 -16.38 -2.60 -6.31
N ARG A 250 -17.65 -2.68 -6.69
CA ARG A 250 -18.19 -2.07 -7.91
C ARG A 250 -18.99 -0.82 -7.59
N LEU A 251 -18.72 0.28 -8.30
CA LEU A 251 -19.54 1.48 -8.35
C LEU A 251 -20.38 1.50 -9.63
N TYR A 252 -21.70 1.64 -9.47
CA TYR A 252 -22.62 1.84 -10.59
C TYR A 252 -23.83 2.67 -10.19
N LYS A 253 -24.09 3.75 -10.94
CA LYS A 253 -25.18 4.71 -10.69
C LYS A 253 -25.21 5.19 -9.23
N GLY A 254 -24.02 5.47 -8.68
CA GLY A 254 -23.84 5.94 -7.31
C GLY A 254 -24.04 4.88 -6.21
N SER A 255 -24.24 3.61 -6.58
CA SER A 255 -24.40 2.48 -5.64
C SER A 255 -23.14 1.63 -5.60
N PHE A 256 -22.79 1.15 -4.40
CA PHE A 256 -21.67 0.24 -4.16
C PHE A 256 -22.16 -1.20 -4.03
N SER A 257 -21.44 -2.15 -4.61
CA SER A 257 -21.80 -3.57 -4.55
C SER A 257 -20.59 -4.49 -4.57
N THR A 258 -20.70 -5.62 -3.87
CA THR A 258 -19.79 -6.78 -3.92
C THR A 258 -20.20 -7.81 -4.97
N ASN A 259 -21.31 -7.62 -5.69
CA ASN A 259 -21.79 -8.58 -6.67
C ASN A 259 -20.85 -8.67 -7.89
N ASN A 260 -20.46 -9.90 -8.24
CA ASN A 260 -19.62 -10.21 -9.40
C ASN A 260 -18.36 -9.32 -9.47
N VAL A 261 -17.72 -9.17 -8.32
CA VAL A 261 -16.38 -8.58 -8.19
C VAL A 261 -15.34 -9.70 -8.08
N ILE A 262 -14.06 -9.38 -8.28
CA ILE A 262 -12.97 -10.36 -8.21
C ILE A 262 -12.96 -11.11 -6.87
N ALA A 263 -13.09 -10.39 -5.75
CA ALA A 263 -13.29 -10.98 -4.43
C ALA A 263 -14.12 -10.03 -3.54
N SER A 264 -15.23 -10.54 -2.98
CA SER A 264 -16.18 -9.77 -2.18
C SER A 264 -15.85 -9.71 -0.69
N GLU A 265 -14.83 -10.44 -0.23
CA GLU A 265 -14.45 -10.52 1.18
C GLU A 265 -13.70 -9.26 1.67
N PHE A 266 -13.70 -9.02 2.99
CA PHE A 266 -12.62 -8.28 3.64
C PHE A 266 -11.49 -9.26 3.90
N GLY A 267 -10.35 -9.12 3.22
CA GLY A 267 -9.28 -10.11 3.29
C GLY A 267 -7.90 -9.56 2.93
N PHE A 268 -7.20 -10.30 2.07
CA PHE A 268 -5.77 -10.09 1.80
C PHE A 268 -5.46 -8.75 1.12
N ASN A 269 -6.43 -8.13 0.45
CA ASN A 269 -6.28 -6.76 -0.04
C ASN A 269 -6.72 -5.74 0.99
N ALA A 270 -7.97 -5.83 1.44
CA ALA A 270 -8.63 -4.81 2.25
C ALA A 270 -7.96 -4.58 3.60
N VAL A 271 -7.22 -5.55 4.13
CA VAL A 271 -6.43 -5.39 5.36
C VAL A 271 -5.41 -4.24 5.27
N ARG A 272 -4.92 -3.88 4.08
CA ARG A 272 -3.98 -2.75 3.90
C ARG A 272 -4.64 -1.37 3.96
N ILE A 273 -5.95 -1.28 3.76
CA ILE A 273 -6.72 -0.01 3.78
C ILE A 273 -6.47 0.78 5.08
N PRO A 274 -6.68 0.21 6.29
CA PRO A 274 -6.45 0.94 7.53
C PRO A 274 -4.97 1.31 7.73
N LEU A 275 -4.02 0.52 7.22
CA LEU A 275 -2.59 0.88 7.27
C LEU A 275 -2.32 2.12 6.43
N HIS A 276 -2.75 2.15 5.17
CA HIS A 276 -2.51 3.28 4.28
C HIS A 276 -3.18 4.56 4.79
N LEU A 277 -4.39 4.45 5.35
CA LEU A 277 -5.08 5.55 6.01
C LEU A 277 -4.28 6.07 7.22
N ALA A 278 -3.93 5.19 8.17
CA ALA A 278 -3.19 5.58 9.36
C ALA A 278 -1.80 6.15 9.03
N TRP A 279 -1.18 5.73 7.92
CA TRP A 279 0.11 6.24 7.46
C TRP A 279 0.02 7.63 6.77
N SER A 280 -1.14 8.27 6.75
CA SER A 280 -1.30 9.61 6.19
C SER A 280 -1.58 10.64 7.30
N ASP A 281 -0.64 11.57 7.52
CA ASP A 281 -0.84 12.70 8.45
C ASP A 281 -2.09 13.52 8.11
N THR A 282 -2.34 13.72 6.82
CA THR A 282 -3.54 14.42 6.30
C THR A 282 -4.82 13.72 6.75
N PHE A 283 -4.86 12.39 6.69
CA PHE A 283 -6.00 11.62 7.18
C PHE A 283 -6.07 11.59 8.71
N LEU A 284 -4.94 11.44 9.40
CA LEU A 284 -4.89 11.44 10.88
C LEU A 284 -5.37 12.76 11.49
N ALA A 285 -5.21 13.87 10.76
CA ALA A 285 -5.72 15.19 11.13
C ALA A 285 -7.20 15.43 10.73
N SER A 286 -7.81 14.51 9.97
CA SER A 286 -9.16 14.67 9.42
C SER A 286 -10.25 14.41 10.46
N ALA A 287 -11.43 15.01 10.26
CA ALA A 287 -12.58 14.83 11.14
C ALA A 287 -13.21 13.43 11.02
N GLU A 288 -13.01 12.78 9.87
CA GLU A 288 -13.52 11.47 9.50
C GLU A 288 -12.74 10.32 10.16
N ARG A 289 -11.51 10.57 10.65
CA ARG A 289 -10.59 9.55 11.16
C ARG A 289 -11.25 8.50 12.04
N ASN A 290 -11.98 8.95 13.07
CA ASN A 290 -12.56 8.04 14.06
C ASN A 290 -13.69 7.20 13.46
N ASP A 291 -14.55 7.79 12.62
CA ASP A 291 -15.61 7.05 11.92
C ASP A 291 -14.99 6.01 10.96
N VAL A 292 -13.98 6.42 10.18
CA VAL A 292 -13.32 5.58 9.17
C VAL A 292 -12.57 4.41 9.80
N LEU A 293 -11.87 4.61 10.90
CA LEU A 293 -11.06 3.54 11.52
C LEU A 293 -11.86 2.63 12.46
N SER A 294 -13.02 3.08 12.96
CA SER A 294 -13.78 2.33 13.97
C SER A 294 -14.23 0.93 13.55
N PRO A 295 -14.64 0.64 12.29
CA PRO A 295 -15.01 -0.72 11.91
C PRO A 295 -13.84 -1.70 11.97
N PHE A 296 -12.63 -1.27 11.55
CA PHE A 296 -11.42 -2.09 11.63
C PHE A 296 -11.02 -2.36 13.08
N ALA A 297 -11.03 -1.33 13.93
CA ALA A 297 -10.74 -1.49 15.35
C ALA A 297 -11.73 -2.44 16.04
N LYS A 298 -13.01 -2.39 15.66
CA LYS A 298 -14.04 -3.32 16.16
C LYS A 298 -13.83 -4.74 15.63
N TRP A 299 -13.37 -4.91 14.40
CA TRP A 299 -13.04 -6.22 13.83
C TRP A 299 -11.85 -6.86 14.57
N TRP A 300 -10.83 -6.08 14.89
CA TRP A 300 -9.63 -6.56 15.59
C TRP A 300 -9.82 -6.80 17.09
N SER A 301 -10.84 -6.23 17.72
CA SER A 301 -11.08 -6.41 19.16
C SER A 301 -11.69 -7.76 19.57
N GLN A 302 -11.85 -8.68 18.62
CA GLN A 302 -12.37 -10.03 18.84
C GLN A 302 -11.29 -10.95 19.42
N ASP A 303 -11.69 -11.92 20.25
CA ASP A 303 -10.77 -12.91 20.84
C ASP A 303 -10.03 -13.74 19.77
N TYR A 304 -10.72 -14.00 18.66
CA TYR A 304 -10.18 -14.65 17.48
C TYR A 304 -10.49 -13.77 16.28
N VAL A 305 -9.45 -13.38 15.55
CA VAL A 305 -9.59 -12.56 14.33
C VAL A 305 -9.29 -13.43 13.10
N PRO A 306 -10.31 -13.79 12.32
CA PRO A 306 -10.16 -14.51 11.05
C PRO A 306 -9.33 -13.73 10.03
N ALA A 307 -8.62 -14.44 9.14
CA ALA A 307 -7.88 -13.80 8.05
C ALA A 307 -8.78 -13.09 7.04
N THR A 308 -9.94 -13.68 6.75
CA THR A 308 -10.93 -13.09 5.85
C THR A 308 -12.34 -13.20 6.40
N LEU A 309 -13.22 -12.31 5.91
CA LEU A 309 -14.66 -12.32 6.17
C LEU A 309 -15.39 -12.15 4.84
N SER A 310 -16.18 -13.14 4.46
CA SER A 310 -17.15 -12.98 3.36
C SER A 310 -18.18 -11.91 3.74
N LEU A 311 -18.32 -10.88 2.91
CA LEU A 311 -19.23 -9.76 3.20
C LEU A 311 -20.66 -10.00 2.68
N ASP A 312 -20.85 -11.07 1.92
CA ASP A 312 -22.16 -11.44 1.36
C ASP A 312 -22.99 -12.30 2.33
N ASP A 313 -22.33 -13.24 3.04
CA ASP A 313 -22.97 -14.17 3.99
C ASP A 313 -22.40 -14.13 5.42
N GLU A 314 -21.48 -13.18 5.69
CA GLU A 314 -20.83 -12.97 6.99
C GLU A 314 -20.05 -14.18 7.52
N LYS A 315 -19.65 -15.11 6.64
CA LYS A 315 -18.87 -16.28 7.03
C LYS A 315 -17.38 -15.91 7.18
N PRO A 316 -16.79 -16.07 8.38
CA PRO A 316 -15.35 -15.87 8.56
C PRO A 316 -14.54 -17.06 8.03
N ALA A 317 -13.28 -16.80 7.68
CA ALA A 317 -12.30 -17.86 7.44
C ALA A 317 -12.10 -18.75 8.67
N GLU A 318 -11.85 -20.04 8.43
CA GLU A 318 -11.55 -21.01 9.51
C GLU A 318 -10.14 -20.81 10.10
N TYR A 319 -9.30 -19.98 9.48
CA TYR A 319 -7.93 -19.68 9.89
C TYR A 319 -7.76 -18.20 10.27
N ALA A 320 -6.85 -17.93 11.20
CA ALA A 320 -6.62 -16.62 11.78
C ALA A 320 -5.81 -15.72 10.84
N MET A 321 -5.84 -14.41 11.11
CA MET A 321 -4.97 -13.43 10.47
C MET A 321 -3.51 -13.90 10.41
N THR A 322 -2.86 -13.69 9.27
CA THR A 322 -1.44 -14.00 9.08
C THR A 322 -0.56 -13.10 9.96
N LEU A 323 0.72 -13.44 10.07
CA LEU A 323 1.69 -12.59 10.78
C LEU A 323 1.75 -11.18 10.18
N GLY A 324 1.63 -11.05 8.85
CA GLY A 324 1.58 -9.76 8.18
C GLY A 324 0.33 -8.95 8.52
N MET A 325 -0.84 -9.57 8.50
CA MET A 325 -2.10 -8.92 8.89
C MET A 325 -2.08 -8.46 10.35
N ARG A 326 -1.49 -9.26 11.24
CA ARG A 326 -1.25 -8.87 12.64
C ARG A 326 -0.28 -7.69 12.75
N ALA A 327 0.74 -7.60 11.90
CA ALA A 327 1.64 -6.44 11.88
C ALA A 327 0.89 -5.18 11.42
N VAL A 328 -0.04 -5.29 10.48
CA VAL A 328 -0.91 -4.18 10.05
C VAL A 328 -1.75 -3.66 11.22
N GLU A 329 -2.46 -4.54 11.92
CA GLU A 329 -3.23 -4.18 13.13
C GLU A 329 -2.33 -3.45 14.14
N GLN A 330 -1.16 -4.00 14.44
CA GLN A 330 -0.22 -3.42 15.40
C GLN A 330 0.30 -2.04 14.98
N ALA A 331 0.60 -1.83 13.70
CA ALA A 331 0.98 -0.52 13.18
C ALA A 331 -0.14 0.50 13.33
N VAL A 332 -1.38 0.14 12.98
CA VAL A 332 -2.52 1.03 13.12
C VAL A 332 -2.77 1.37 14.58
N ASN A 333 -2.73 0.38 15.48
CA ASN A 333 -2.88 0.61 16.92
C ASN A 333 -1.72 1.42 17.51
N ASN A 334 -0.51 1.27 17.00
CA ASN A 334 0.61 2.11 17.40
C ASN A 334 0.39 3.56 16.99
N ILE A 335 0.11 3.80 15.71
CA ILE A 335 -0.06 5.15 15.17
C ILE A 335 -1.25 5.88 15.81
N VAL A 336 -2.37 5.17 16.02
CA VAL A 336 -3.63 5.79 16.45
C VAL A 336 -3.77 5.84 17.97
N ASN A 337 -3.27 4.82 18.67
CA ASN A 337 -3.49 4.63 20.10
C ASN A 337 -2.20 4.57 20.93
N ASP A 338 -1.03 4.83 20.32
CA ASP A 338 0.28 4.78 20.98
C ASP A 338 0.58 3.42 21.64
N THR A 339 0.01 2.34 21.08
CA THR A 339 0.25 0.98 21.58
C THR A 339 1.56 0.46 21.03
N ALA A 340 2.48 0.04 21.89
CA ALA A 340 3.78 -0.48 21.45
C ALA A 340 3.62 -1.76 20.61
N PRO A 341 4.20 -1.83 19.40
CA PRO A 341 4.11 -3.00 18.54
C PRO A 341 5.13 -4.06 18.95
N ASP A 342 4.76 -5.32 18.77
CA ASP A 342 5.59 -6.52 18.83
C ASP A 342 5.73 -7.12 17.41
N TRP A 343 6.73 -6.62 16.69
CA TRP A 343 6.93 -6.94 15.28
C TRP A 343 7.33 -8.41 15.09
N PRO A 344 6.62 -9.17 14.23
CA PRO A 344 7.05 -10.51 13.86
C PRO A 344 8.46 -10.51 13.26
N ASP A 345 9.24 -11.56 13.53
CA ASP A 345 10.51 -11.77 12.85
C ASP A 345 10.29 -12.25 11.42
N ILE A 346 11.17 -11.87 10.49
CA ILE A 346 11.18 -12.38 9.12
C ILE A 346 12.20 -13.51 9.05
N ASN A 347 11.71 -14.72 8.76
CA ASN A 347 12.51 -15.93 8.63
C ASN A 347 11.88 -16.86 7.58
N ARG A 348 12.48 -18.04 7.37
CA ARG A 348 12.05 -19.00 6.32
C ARG A 348 10.63 -19.56 6.48
N ASP A 349 10.01 -19.41 7.64
CA ASP A 349 8.66 -19.90 7.92
C ASP A 349 7.60 -18.80 7.68
N VAL A 350 8.03 -17.59 7.27
CA VAL A 350 7.17 -16.46 6.94
C VAL A 350 7.11 -16.31 5.43
N ASP A 351 5.90 -16.32 4.86
CA ASP A 351 5.69 -16.13 3.42
C ASP A 351 6.00 -14.68 2.97
N TYR A 352 6.15 -14.52 1.65
CA TYR A 352 6.44 -13.23 1.01
C TYR A 352 5.40 -12.16 1.40
N TYR A 353 4.12 -12.49 1.40
CA TYR A 353 3.03 -11.57 1.71
C TYR A 353 3.16 -11.03 3.14
N SER A 354 3.32 -11.93 4.12
CA SER A 354 3.44 -11.60 5.53
C SER A 354 4.72 -10.81 5.81
N ALA A 355 5.84 -11.21 5.21
CA ALA A 355 7.11 -10.53 5.36
C ALA A 355 7.06 -9.09 4.79
N SER A 356 6.39 -8.91 3.65
CA SER A 356 6.19 -7.59 3.04
C SER A 356 5.31 -6.69 3.91
N LEU A 357 4.19 -7.22 4.43
CA LEU A 357 3.32 -6.45 5.34
C LEU A 357 4.03 -6.08 6.65
N VAL A 358 4.85 -6.96 7.23
CA VAL A 358 5.65 -6.63 8.42
C VAL A 358 6.53 -5.41 8.14
N LEU A 359 7.29 -5.41 7.05
CA LEU A 359 8.15 -4.28 6.69
C LEU A 359 7.34 -3.01 6.37
N LEU A 360 6.22 -3.14 5.66
CA LEU A 360 5.34 -2.01 5.34
C LEU A 360 4.75 -1.38 6.62
N SER A 361 4.34 -2.19 7.58
CA SER A 361 3.84 -1.77 8.88
C SER A 361 4.90 -1.06 9.73
N MET A 362 6.12 -1.61 9.77
CA MET A 362 7.24 -0.95 10.45
C MET A 362 7.60 0.38 9.79
N LEU A 363 7.58 0.42 8.45
CA LEU A 363 7.85 1.61 7.67
C LEU A 363 6.80 2.71 7.96
N ALA A 364 5.52 2.35 8.02
CA ALA A 364 4.43 3.26 8.36
C ALA A 364 4.61 3.89 9.74
N VAL A 365 4.88 3.08 10.76
CA VAL A 365 5.16 3.56 12.12
C VAL A 365 6.37 4.49 12.12
N SER A 366 7.47 4.10 11.46
CA SER A 366 8.69 4.91 11.46
C SER A 366 8.52 6.26 10.75
N ASP A 367 7.65 6.35 9.74
CA ASP A 367 7.41 7.60 9.01
C ASP A 367 6.51 8.56 9.83
N ILE A 368 5.59 8.04 10.65
CA ILE A 368 4.71 8.86 11.52
C ILE A 368 5.42 9.28 12.83
N SER A 369 6.19 8.40 13.43
CA SER A 369 6.93 8.70 14.67
C SER A 369 8.22 9.51 14.45
N GLY A 370 8.63 9.71 13.21
CA GLY A 370 9.95 10.20 12.82
C GLY A 370 9.98 11.67 12.43
#